data_AF-A0A6B3G774-F1
#
_entry.id   AF-A0A6B3G774-F1
#
_cell.length_a   1.000
_cell.length_b   1.000
_cell.length_c   1.000
_cell.angle_alpha   90.00
_cell.angle_beta   90.00
_cell.angle_gamma   90.00
#
_symmetry.space_group_name_H-M   'P 1'
#
loop_
_entity.id
_entity.type
_entity.pdbx_description
1 polymer ?
#
loop_
_entity_poly.entity_id
_entity_poly.type
_entity_poly.pdbx_seq_one_letter_code
_entity_poly.pdbx_strand_id
1 'polypeptide(L)'
;DGRWRVHHVGTLDLLPPETQTVLKEAQESTSHIDGIIVNVAVGYGGRQEIADAVRSLLLEHAEKGTSFEELAEVVSTDLISEHLYTRGQPDPDLVIRTSGEQRLSGFMLWQSAHSEYYFCEV
;
A
#
# COMPACT_ATOMS: atom_id res chain seq x y z
N ASP A 1 15.65 21.07 4.66
CA ASP A 1 14.20 21.22 4.88
C ASP A 1 13.40 20.21 4.09
N GLY A 2 13.41 18.95 4.53
CA GLY A 2 12.45 17.95 4.05
C GLY A 2 11.21 18.03 4.93
N ARG A 3 10.05 18.37 4.37
CA ARG A 3 8.76 18.38 5.09
C ARG A 3 8.02 17.06 5.01
N TRP A 4 8.55 16.10 4.24
CA TRP A 4 7.81 14.93 3.80
C TRP A 4 8.64 13.67 3.99
N ARG A 5 7.98 12.60 4.43
CA ARG A 5 8.52 11.24 4.52
C ARG A 5 8.10 10.45 3.29
N VAL A 6 9.05 9.89 2.57
CA VAL A 6 8.78 9.03 1.42
C VAL A 6 8.47 7.62 1.91
N HIS A 7 7.43 7.03 1.33
CA HIS A 7 7.05 5.65 1.57
C HIS A 7 6.80 4.97 0.22
N HIS A 8 7.54 3.91 -0.11
CA HIS A 8 7.29 3.15 -1.34
C HIS A 8 6.06 2.27 -1.15
N VAL A 9 5.23 2.19 -2.19
CA VAL A 9 4.06 1.31 -2.23
C VAL A 9 4.14 0.47 -3.51
N GLY A 10 4.31 -0.84 -3.38
CA GLY A 10 4.46 -1.76 -4.51
C GLY A 10 5.50 -2.85 -4.26
N THR A 11 5.81 -3.63 -5.28
CA THR A 11 6.74 -4.76 -5.17
C THR A 11 8.14 -4.37 -5.66
N LEU A 12 9.11 -4.20 -4.75
CA LEU A 12 10.48 -3.83 -5.10
C LEU A 12 11.18 -4.86 -6.00
N ASP A 13 10.91 -6.14 -5.80
CA ASP A 13 11.56 -7.23 -6.55
C ASP A 13 11.24 -7.23 -8.05
N LEU A 14 10.16 -6.53 -8.45
CA LEU A 14 9.79 -6.36 -9.86
C LEU A 14 10.58 -5.22 -10.54
N LEU A 15 11.33 -4.43 -9.77
CA LEU A 15 11.98 -3.22 -10.26
C LEU A 15 13.46 -3.49 -10.60
N PRO A 16 14.02 -2.76 -11.58
CA PRO A 16 15.46 -2.77 -11.82
C PRO A 16 16.25 -2.45 -10.54
N PRO A 17 17.45 -3.04 -10.33
CA PRO A 17 18.24 -2.84 -9.12
C PRO A 17 18.51 -1.37 -8.79
N GLU A 18 18.78 -0.55 -9.79
CA GLU A 18 18.99 0.89 -9.61
C GLU A 18 17.75 1.58 -9.03
N THR A 19 16.56 1.27 -9.53
CA THR A 19 15.29 1.81 -9.01
C THR A 19 15.04 1.36 -7.57
N GLN A 20 15.35 0.10 -7.24
CA GLN A 20 15.24 -0.39 -5.87
C GLN A 20 16.13 0.40 -4.91
N THR A 21 17.39 0.64 -5.29
CA THR A 21 18.35 1.41 -4.50
C THR A 21 17.83 2.83 -4.25
N VAL A 22 17.40 3.53 -5.32
CA VAL A 22 16.88 4.91 -5.20
C VAL A 22 15.67 5.00 -4.27
N LEU A 23 14.72 4.05 -4.38
CA LEU A 23 13.55 4.04 -3.51
C LEU A 23 13.90 3.78 -2.05
N LYS A 24 14.80 2.82 -1.79
CA LYS A 24 15.26 2.51 -0.43
C LYS A 24 15.99 3.71 0.19
N GLU A 25 16.92 4.31 -0.54
CA GLU A 25 17.66 5.50 -0.07
C GLU A 25 16.71 6.68 0.23
N ALA A 26 15.69 6.90 -0.61
CA ALA A 26 14.70 7.94 -0.39
C ALA A 26 13.85 7.68 0.86
N GLN A 27 13.41 6.45 1.09
CA GLN A 27 12.67 6.08 2.31
C GLN A 27 13.54 6.21 3.56
N GLU A 28 14.77 5.70 3.53
CA GLU A 28 15.68 5.72 4.68
C GLU A 28 16.07 7.15 5.05
N SER A 29 16.47 7.96 4.06
CA SER A 29 16.89 9.35 4.28
C SER A 29 15.77 10.26 4.78
N THR A 30 14.49 9.88 4.59
CA THR A 30 13.33 10.66 5.03
C THR A 30 12.54 10.02 6.17
N SER A 31 12.98 8.85 6.67
CA SER A 31 12.26 8.05 7.68
C SER A 31 12.02 8.76 9.02
N HIS A 32 12.88 9.71 9.36
CA HIS A 32 12.85 10.49 10.61
C HIS A 32 11.89 11.69 10.58
N ILE A 33 11.21 11.93 9.46
CA ILE A 33 10.29 13.06 9.29
C ILE A 33 8.88 12.65 9.73
N ASP A 34 8.37 13.26 10.79
CA ASP A 34 7.00 13.03 11.32
C ASP A 34 5.92 13.88 10.62
N GLY A 35 6.24 14.36 9.41
CA GLY A 35 5.38 15.23 8.60
C GLY A 35 4.47 14.48 7.63
N ILE A 36 4.22 15.08 6.47
CA ILE A 36 3.39 14.46 5.43
C ILE A 36 4.07 13.20 4.92
N ILE A 37 3.34 12.08 4.88
CA ILE A 37 3.79 10.86 4.21
C ILE A 37 3.40 10.96 2.74
N VAL A 38 4.38 10.74 1.86
CA VAL A 38 4.17 10.68 0.41
C VAL A 38 4.38 9.24 -0.03
N ASN A 39 3.27 8.57 -0.35
CA ASN A 39 3.31 7.25 -0.96
C ASN A 39 3.71 7.35 -2.43
N VAL A 40 4.83 6.73 -2.78
CA VAL A 40 5.32 6.64 -4.15
C VAL A 40 5.03 5.23 -4.66
N ALA A 41 3.96 5.12 -5.45
CA ALA A 41 3.49 3.84 -5.97
C ALA A 41 4.28 3.40 -7.22
N VAL A 42 5.23 2.47 -7.07
CA VAL A 42 6.10 2.00 -8.17
C VAL A 42 6.10 0.47 -8.19
N GLY A 43 5.85 -0.13 -9.36
CA GLY A 43 5.60 -1.56 -9.45
C GLY A 43 4.36 -1.98 -8.66
N TYR A 44 3.37 -1.08 -8.58
CA TYR A 44 2.16 -1.27 -7.80
C TYR A 44 1.04 -1.91 -8.64
N GLY A 45 0.31 -2.85 -8.03
CA GLY A 45 -0.99 -3.29 -8.52
C GLY A 45 -1.87 -3.77 -7.37
N GLY A 46 -3.07 -3.21 -7.23
CA GLY A 46 -3.91 -3.45 -6.04
C GLY A 46 -4.33 -4.91 -5.83
N ARG A 47 -4.49 -5.70 -6.91
CA ARG A 47 -4.74 -7.14 -6.78
C ARG A 47 -3.52 -7.89 -6.23
N GLN A 48 -2.31 -7.51 -6.67
CA GLN A 48 -1.08 -8.10 -6.16
C GLN A 48 -0.86 -7.73 -4.70
N GLU A 49 -1.14 -6.47 -4.34
CA GLU A 49 -1.09 -6.01 -2.95
C GLU A 49 -1.98 -6.85 -2.04
N ILE A 50 -3.24 -7.11 -2.43
CA ILE A 50 -4.14 -7.97 -1.63
C ILE A 50 -3.57 -9.39 -1.49
N ALA A 51 -3.05 -9.97 -2.57
CA ALA A 51 -2.45 -11.30 -2.54
C ALA A 51 -1.23 -11.37 -1.61
N ASP A 52 -0.39 -10.33 -1.63
CA ASP A 52 0.78 -10.21 -0.76
C ASP A 52 0.39 -10.00 0.71
N ALA A 53 -0.65 -9.18 0.97
CA ALA A 53 -1.18 -8.96 2.30
C ALA A 53 -1.73 -10.26 2.93
N VAL A 54 -2.54 -11.01 2.17
CA VAL A 54 -3.04 -12.32 2.62
C VAL A 54 -1.88 -13.29 2.86
N ARG A 55 -0.87 -13.31 1.99
CA ARG A 55 0.33 -14.14 2.21
C ARG A 55 1.06 -13.75 3.49
N SER A 56 1.26 -12.45 3.73
CA SER A 56 1.91 -11.94 4.94
C SER A 56 1.14 -12.33 6.20
N LEU A 57 -0.19 -12.20 6.19
CA LEU A 57 -1.08 -12.60 7.28
C LEU A 57 -0.94 -14.09 7.61
N LEU A 58 -0.99 -14.95 6.59
CA LEU A 58 -0.85 -16.39 6.76
C LEU A 58 0.52 -16.76 7.36
N LEU A 59 1.60 -16.13 6.90
CA LEU A 59 2.95 -16.39 7.42
C LEU A 59 3.09 -15.94 8.87
N GLU A 60 2.59 -14.74 9.22
CA GLU A 60 2.64 -14.22 10.60
C GLU A 60 1.89 -15.14 11.57
N HIS A 61 0.71 -15.64 11.19
CA HIS A 61 -0.06 -16.53 12.05
C HIS A 61 0.50 -17.95 12.14
N ALA A 62 1.13 -18.44 11.06
CA ALA A 62 1.85 -19.71 11.09
C ALA A 62 3.05 -19.64 12.06
N GLU A 63 3.79 -18.52 12.09
CA GLU A 63 4.89 -18.29 13.05
C GLU A 63 4.40 -18.22 14.50
N LYS A 64 3.19 -17.69 14.73
CA LYS A 64 2.54 -17.66 16.05
C LYS A 64 1.96 -19.01 16.48
N GLY A 65 1.89 -20.00 15.58
CA GLY A 65 1.29 -21.30 15.84
C GLY A 65 -0.25 -21.29 15.90
N THR A 66 -0.90 -20.29 15.30
CA THR A 66 -2.36 -20.23 15.17
C THR A 66 -2.82 -21.33 14.20
N SER A 67 -3.85 -22.09 14.59
CA SER A 67 -4.47 -23.08 13.68
C SER A 67 -5.26 -22.39 12.56
N PHE A 68 -5.57 -23.14 11.49
CA PHE A 68 -6.37 -22.57 10.39
C PHE A 68 -7.80 -22.26 10.82
N GLU A 69 -8.37 -23.06 11.72
CA GLU A 69 -9.71 -22.85 12.27
C GLU A 69 -9.77 -21.56 13.10
N GLU A 70 -8.81 -21.36 14.00
CA GLU A 70 -8.70 -20.12 14.79
C GLU A 70 -8.45 -18.91 13.87
N LEU A 71 -7.63 -19.07 12.83
CA LEU A 71 -7.37 -17.98 11.89
C LEU A 71 -8.64 -17.59 11.12
N ALA A 72 -9.42 -18.56 10.66
CA ALA A 72 -10.66 -18.31 9.93
C ALA A 72 -11.70 -17.54 10.77
N GLU A 73 -11.67 -17.66 12.09
CA GLU A 73 -12.56 -16.91 13.00
C GLU A 73 -12.15 -15.45 13.17
N VAL A 74 -10.86 -15.14 13.08
CA VAL A 74 -10.32 -13.79 13.33
C VAL A 74 -10.02 -12.99 12.07
N VAL A 75 -9.90 -13.65 10.91
CA VAL A 75 -9.69 -12.96 9.63
C VAL A 75 -10.82 -11.97 9.36
N SER A 76 -10.45 -10.72 9.21
CA SER A 76 -11.35 -9.60 8.96
C SER A 76 -10.75 -8.67 7.91
N THR A 77 -11.56 -7.71 7.44
CA THR A 77 -11.09 -6.63 6.58
C THR A 77 -9.97 -5.84 7.24
N ASP A 78 -10.10 -5.56 8.54
CA ASP A 78 -9.12 -4.78 9.30
C ASP A 78 -7.81 -5.55 9.44
N LEU A 79 -7.88 -6.87 9.68
CA LEU A 79 -6.68 -7.71 9.74
C LEU A 79 -5.96 -7.72 8.39
N ILE A 80 -6.68 -7.80 7.26
CA ILE A 80 -6.06 -7.69 5.93
C ILE A 80 -5.41 -6.31 5.75
N SER A 81 -6.06 -5.23 6.18
CA SER A 81 -5.52 -3.86 6.11
C SER A 81 -4.20 -3.70 6.86
N GLU A 82 -3.99 -4.44 7.95
CA GLU A 82 -2.72 -4.46 8.69
C GLU A 82 -1.55 -5.10 7.91
N HIS A 83 -1.84 -5.78 6.81
CA HIS A 83 -0.84 -6.42 5.95
C HIS A 83 -0.70 -5.79 4.56
N LEU A 84 -1.47 -4.74 4.24
CA LEU A 84 -1.31 -3.97 3.00
C LEU A 84 -0.02 -3.14 3.02
N TYR A 85 0.42 -2.67 1.86
CA TYR A 85 1.59 -1.78 1.78
C TYR A 85 1.34 -0.47 2.54
N THR A 86 0.09 -0.06 2.71
CA THR A 86 -0.31 1.15 3.45
C THR A 86 -0.59 0.89 4.93
N ARG A 87 -0.08 -0.20 5.54
CA ARG A 87 -0.26 -0.51 6.96
C ARG A 87 -0.04 0.72 7.86
N GLY A 88 -1.00 0.99 8.73
CA GLY A 88 -0.94 2.08 9.71
C GLY A 88 -1.16 3.47 9.12
N GLN A 89 -1.51 3.57 7.84
CA GLN A 89 -1.93 4.81 7.19
C GLN A 89 -3.45 4.82 7.01
N PRO A 90 -4.10 6.00 7.05
CA PRO A 90 -5.53 6.10 6.74
C PRO A 90 -5.79 5.78 5.27
N ASP A 91 -6.99 5.31 4.98
CA ASP A 91 -7.49 5.16 3.63
C ASP A 91 -7.57 6.52 2.91
N PRO A 92 -7.43 6.57 1.57
CA PRO A 92 -7.58 7.80 0.82
C PRO A 92 -9.02 8.31 0.89
N ASP A 93 -9.21 9.54 1.36
CA ASP A 93 -10.52 10.21 1.30
C ASP A 93 -10.89 10.61 -0.13
N LEU A 94 -9.89 10.99 -0.94
CA LEU A 94 -10.07 11.53 -2.29
C LEU A 94 -9.06 10.92 -3.26
N VAL A 95 -9.56 10.39 -4.38
CA VAL A 95 -8.76 9.92 -5.50
C VAL A 95 -8.96 10.85 -6.69
N ILE A 96 -7.88 11.52 -7.09
CA ILE A 96 -7.85 12.42 -8.24
C ILE A 96 -7.27 11.68 -9.45
N ARG A 97 -7.95 11.76 -10.59
CA ARG A 97 -7.48 11.21 -11.85
C ARG A 97 -7.63 12.22 -12.98
N THR A 98 -6.54 12.50 -13.68
CA THR A 98 -6.45 13.48 -14.77
C THR A 98 -6.70 12.85 -16.14
N SER A 99 -6.62 13.67 -17.19
CA SER A 99 -6.73 13.25 -18.60
C SER A 99 -8.10 12.68 -19.01
N GLY A 100 -9.16 13.00 -18.26
CA GLY A 100 -10.54 12.59 -18.57
C GLY A 100 -10.83 11.10 -18.34
N GLU A 101 -9.89 10.36 -17.76
CA GLU A 101 -9.99 8.91 -17.65
C GLU A 101 -10.86 8.47 -16.46
N GLN A 102 -12.03 7.90 -16.73
CA GLN A 102 -12.96 7.43 -15.71
C GLN A 102 -12.80 5.93 -15.40
N ARG A 103 -11.65 5.57 -14.82
CA ARG A 103 -11.40 4.22 -14.29
C ARG A 103 -10.48 4.29 -13.07
N LEU A 104 -10.37 3.21 -12.30
CA LEU A 104 -9.42 3.12 -11.19
C LEU A 104 -8.09 2.46 -11.58
N SER A 105 -8.11 1.62 -12.61
CA SER A 105 -6.93 0.84 -13.04
C SER A 105 -6.31 -0.01 -11.92
N GLY A 106 -7.07 -0.36 -10.88
CA GLY A 106 -6.58 -1.13 -9.74
C GLY A 106 -5.64 -0.35 -8.80
N PHE A 107 -5.65 0.98 -8.87
CA PHE A 107 -4.91 1.84 -7.93
C PHE A 107 -5.62 1.87 -6.58
N MET A 108 -4.89 1.59 -5.48
CA MET A 108 -5.42 1.58 -4.11
C MET A 108 -6.73 0.78 -3.98
N LEU A 109 -6.76 -0.43 -4.54
CA LEU A 109 -8.01 -1.16 -4.77
C LEU A 109 -8.79 -1.47 -3.49
N TRP A 110 -8.07 -1.79 -2.41
CA TRP A 110 -8.67 -2.07 -1.10
C TRP A 110 -8.99 -0.77 -0.36
N GLN A 111 -7.99 0.10 -0.28
CA GLN A 111 -8.01 1.33 0.50
C GLN A 111 -9.05 2.32 -0.04
N SER A 112 -9.29 2.34 -1.35
CA SER A 112 -10.21 3.30 -1.97
C SER A 112 -11.67 2.88 -1.99
N ALA A 113 -12.06 1.82 -1.27
CA ALA A 113 -13.43 1.31 -1.27
C ALA A 113 -14.50 2.36 -0.89
N HIS A 114 -14.10 3.37 -0.10
CA HIS A 114 -14.97 4.45 0.35
C HIS A 114 -14.48 5.84 -0.06
N SER A 115 -13.53 5.92 -1.00
CA SER A 115 -13.02 7.21 -1.48
C SER A 115 -14.04 7.97 -2.31
N GLU A 116 -13.98 9.30 -2.21
CA GLU A 116 -14.54 10.18 -3.22
C GLU A 116 -13.64 10.21 -4.46
N TYR A 117 -14.24 10.31 -5.64
CA TYR A 117 -13.51 10.31 -6.91
C TYR A 117 -13.69 11.65 -7.64
N TYR A 118 -12.57 12.26 -8.00
CA TYR A 118 -12.54 13.46 -8.82
C TYR A 118 -11.80 13.19 -10.14
N PHE A 119 -12.55 13.24 -11.24
CA PHE A 119 -12.02 13.07 -12.59
C PHE A 119 -11.85 14.44 -13.24
N CYS A 120 -10.61 14.82 -13.53
CA CYS A 120 -10.26 16.06 -14.22
C CYS A 120 -10.01 15.78 -15.70
N GLU A 121 -10.56 16.63 -16.59
CA GLU A 121 -10.35 16.52 -18.03
C GLU A 121 -8.95 16.98 -18.48
N VAL A 122 -8.26 17.75 -17.63
CA VAL A 122 -6.96 18.38 -17.91
C VAL A 122 -5.81 17.59 -17.29
#